data_AF-A0A2V9CU06-F1
#
_entry.id   AF-A0A2V9CU06-F1
#
_cell.length_a   1.000
_cell.length_b   1.000
_cell.length_c   1.000
_cell.angle_alpha   90.00
_cell.angle_beta   90.00
_cell.angle_gamma   90.00
#
_symmetry.space_group_name_H-M   'P 1'
#
loop_
_entity.id
_entity.type
_entity.pdbx_description
1 polymer ?
#
loop_
_entity_poly.entity_id
_entity_poly.type
_entity_poly.pdbx_seq_one_letter_code
_entity_poly.pdbx_strand_id
1 'polypeptide(L)' 'MKDATGNVVHWAAEVANPSDMTNRGWSKESFRAGEAVTVVLYPVKNGAQVGRLIQVELSSGQVLKELNTPAK' A
#
# COMPACT_ATOMS: atom_id res chain seq x y z
N MET A 1 5.88 10.47 1.63
CA MET A 1 4.91 11.47 2.13
C MET A 1 5.66 12.49 2.97
N LYS A 2 5.14 13.70 3.17
CA LYS A 2 5.73 14.68 4.10
C LYS A 2 4.88 14.80 5.35
N ASP A 3 5.50 14.98 6.52
CA ASP A 3 4.78 15.34 7.74
C ASP A 3 4.43 16.84 7.78
N ALA A 4 3.78 17.28 8.86
CA ALA A 4 3.39 18.67 9.07
C ALA A 4 4.58 19.65 9.12
N THR A 5 5.78 19.16 9.39
CA THR A 5 7.03 19.96 9.41
C THR A 5 7.78 19.92 8.08
N GLY A 6 7.25 19.21 7.07
CA GLY A 6 7.82 19.11 5.74
C GLY A 6 8.85 18.00 5.57
N ASN A 7 9.11 17.19 6.59
CA ASN A 7 10.08 16.09 6.52
C ASN A 7 9.51 14.91 5.76
N VAL A 8 10.35 14.25 4.95
CA VAL A 8 9.95 13.01 4.28
C VAL A 8 9.81 11.90 5.32
N VAL A 9 8.64 11.28 5.32
CA VAL A 9 8.31 10.14 6.18
C VAL A 9 8.31 8.86 5.36
N HIS A 10 8.99 7.85 5.90
CA HIS A 10 9.03 6.50 5.38
C HIS A 10 8.05 5.63 6.15
N TRP A 11 7.24 4.86 5.42
CA TRP A 11 6.32 3.88 5.98
C TRP A 11 6.75 2.47 5.59
N ALA A 12 6.57 1.52 6.51
CA ALA A 12 6.61 0.10 6.19
C ALA A 12 5.20 -0.47 6.19
N ALA A 13 4.88 -1.33 5.23
CA ALA A 13 3.59 -1.99 5.17
C ALA A 13 3.76 -3.49 4.99
N GLU A 14 2.97 -4.28 5.71
CA GLU A 14 2.93 -5.73 5.58
C GLU A 14 1.85 -6.15 4.58
N VAL A 15 2.17 -7.18 3.79
CA VAL A 15 1.31 -7.81 2.78
C VAL A 15 1.39 -9.34 2.89
N ALA A 16 0.51 -10.04 2.17
CA ALA A 16 0.50 -11.49 2.09
C ALA A 16 1.73 -12.05 1.38
N ASN A 17 1.82 -13.38 1.37
CA ASN A 17 2.91 -14.08 0.70
C ASN A 17 2.94 -13.76 -0.81
N PRO A 18 4.12 -13.85 -1.47
CA PRO A 18 4.27 -13.46 -2.88
C PRO A 18 3.32 -14.16 -3.86
N SER A 19 2.95 -15.42 -3.61
CA SER A 19 2.04 -16.18 -4.47
C SER A 19 0.64 -15.58 -4.46
N ASP A 20 0.11 -15.25 -3.28
CA ASP A 20 -1.19 -14.57 -3.15
C ASP A 20 -1.17 -13.18 -3.80
N MET A 21 -0.09 -12.42 -3.62
CA MET A 21 0.05 -11.10 -4.23
C MET A 21 0.00 -11.19 -5.76
N THR A 22 0.74 -12.13 -6.34
CA THR A 22 0.77 -12.36 -7.78
C THR A 22 -0.60 -12.75 -8.31
N ASN A 23 -1.32 -13.63 -7.60
CA ASN A 23 -2.68 -14.03 -7.94
C ASN A 23 -3.68 -12.86 -7.85
N ARG A 24 -3.40 -11.84 -7.03
CA ARG A 24 -4.19 -10.60 -6.91
C ARG A 24 -3.81 -9.55 -7.96
N GLY A 25 -2.94 -9.89 -8.91
CA GLY A 25 -2.54 -9.00 -10.00
C GLY A 25 -1.37 -8.07 -9.66
N TRP A 26 -0.69 -8.28 -8.53
CA TRP A 26 0.55 -7.56 -8.24
C TRP A 26 1.70 -8.16 -9.04
N SER A 27 2.63 -7.31 -9.45
CA SER A 27 3.86 -7.69 -10.13
C SER A 27 5.01 -6.78 -9.68
N LYS A 28 6.23 -7.13 -10.08
CA LYS A 28 7.41 -6.29 -9.80
C LYS A 28 7.32 -4.92 -10.49
N GLU A 29 6.53 -4.83 -11.56
CA GLU A 29 6.30 -3.65 -12.37
C GLU A 29 5.08 -2.84 -11.93
N SER A 30 4.35 -3.28 -10.89
CA SER A 30 3.20 -2.57 -10.34
C SER A 30 3.51 -1.18 -9.81
N PHE A 31 4.77 -0.91 -9.46
CA PHE A 31 5.23 0.38 -8.96
C PHE A 31 6.39 0.90 -9.78
N ARG A 32 6.34 2.18 -10.13
CA ARG A 32 7.39 2.88 -10.85
C ARG A 32 7.95 4.00 -9.98
N ALA A 33 9.27 4.16 -9.98
CA ALA A 33 9.92 5.24 -9.27
C ALA A 33 9.41 6.59 -9.78
N GLY A 34 9.09 7.51 -8.86
CA GLY A 34 8.55 8.84 -9.18
C GLY A 34 7.04 8.90 -9.36
N GLU A 35 6.34 7.76 -9.40
CA GLU A 35 4.88 7.74 -9.45
C GLU A 35 4.28 7.93 -8.05
N ALA A 36 3.30 8.84 -7.96
CA ALA A 36 2.50 8.99 -6.75
C ALA A 36 1.36 7.95 -6.75
N VAL A 37 1.16 7.32 -5.59
CA VAL A 37 0.09 6.35 -5.35
C VAL A 37 -0.66 6.71 -4.07
N THR A 38 -1.93 6.32 -3.97
CA THR A 38 -2.70 6.42 -2.74
C THR A 38 -2.70 5.07 -2.04
N VAL A 39 -2.27 5.05 -0.77
CA VAL A 39 -2.17 3.83 0.05
C VAL A 39 -3.23 3.86 1.14
N VAL A 40 -4.00 2.78 1.26
CA VAL A 40 -4.93 2.57 2.39
C VAL A 40 -4.39 1.41 3.23
N LEU A 41 -4.22 1.64 4.53
CA LEU A 41 -3.69 0.66 5.47
C LEU A 41 -4.35 0.76 6.84
N TYR A 42 -4.24 -0.31 7.63
CA TYR A 42 -4.48 -0.27 9.07
C TYR A 42 -3.17 0.06 9.79
N PRO A 43 -3.04 1.24 10.42
CA PRO A 43 -1.83 1.60 11.14
C PRO A 43 -1.73 0.85 12.47
N VAL A 44 -0.51 0.66 12.96
CA VAL A 44 -0.30 0.17 14.32
C VAL A 44 -0.74 1.22 15.36
N LYS A 45 -1.23 0.76 16.52
CA LYS A 45 -1.84 1.65 17.54
C LYS A 45 -0.83 2.54 18.28
N ASN A 46 0.45 2.20 18.25
CA ASN A 46 1.49 2.92 18.99
C ASN A 46 2.05 4.15 18.25
N GLY A 47 1.47 4.51 17.09
CA GLY A 47 1.87 5.68 16.32
C GLY A 47 3.12 5.50 15.45
N ALA A 48 3.73 4.31 15.42
CA ALA A 48 4.79 4.04 14.46
C ALA A 48 4.25 4.05 13.02
N GLN A 49 5.11 4.42 12.06
CA GLN A 49 4.79 4.52 10.63
C GLN A 49 4.84 3.14 9.96
N VAL A 50 4.06 2.22 10.54
CA VAL A 50 3.95 0.83 10.11
C VAL A 50 2.48 0.45 10.07
N GLY A 51 2.09 -0.44 9.16
CA GLY A 51 0.73 -0.93 9.13
C GLY A 51 0.51 -2.14 8.23
N ARG A 52 -0.69 -2.70 8.30
CA ARG A 52 -1.13 -3.76 7.39
C ARG A 52 -1.82 -3.14 6.18
N LEU A 53 -1.35 -3.46 4.98
CA LEU A 53 -1.88 -2.90 3.76
C LEU A 53 -3.32 -3.40 3.49
N ILE A 54 -4.17 -2.52 2.96
CA ILE A 54 -5.53 -2.86 2.50
C ILE A 54 -5.57 -2.84 0.98
N GLN A 55 -5.16 -1.71 0.37
CA GLN A 55 -5.06 -1.55 -1.07
C GLN A 55 -4.14 -0.39 -1.44
N VAL A 56 -3.69 -0.39 -2.69
CA VAL A 56 -3.00 0.73 -3.33
C VAL A 56 -3.73 1.13 -4.60
N GLU A 57 -3.99 2.42 -4.76
CA GLU A 57 -4.50 3.01 -6.00
C GLU A 57 -3.33 3.65 -6.74
N LEU A 58 -3.06 3.14 -7.94
CA LEU A 58 -2.01 3.65 -8.84
C LEU A 58 -2.46 4.93 -9.54
N SER A 59 -1.52 5.70 -10.09
CA SER A 59 -1.86 6.95 -10.80
C SER A 59 -2.74 6.72 -12.03
N SER A 60 -2.74 5.50 -12.57
CA SER A 60 -3.60 5.06 -13.67
C SER A 60 -5.07 4.86 -13.27
N GLY A 61 -5.39 4.87 -11.98
CA GLY A 61 -6.69 4.47 -11.43
C GLY A 61 -6.84 2.97 -11.19
N GLN A 62 -5.82 2.16 -11.49
CA GLN A 62 -5.82 0.74 -11.12
C GLN A 62 -5.72 0.58 -9.60
N VAL A 63 -6.57 -0.28 -9.03
CA VAL A 63 -6.53 -0.63 -7.60
C VAL A 63 -5.95 -2.02 -7.41
N LEU A 64 -4.83 -2.09 -6.69
CA LEU A 64 -4.18 -3.33 -6.26
C LEU A 64 -4.62 -3.64 -4.83
N LYS A 65 -5.40 -4.70 -4.64
CA LYS A 65 -5.92 -5.09 -3.34
C LYS A 65 -4.98 -6.06 -2.64
N GLU A 66 -4.76 -5.83 -1.35
CA GLU A 66 -4.11 -6.80 -0.47
C GLU A 66 -5.16 -7.65 0.24
N LEU A 67 -6.18 -7.02 0.83
CA LEU A 67 -7.26 -7.77 1.45
C LEU A 67 -8.35 -8.03 0.42
N ASN A 68 -8.70 -9.30 0.22
CA ASN A 68 -9.98 -9.65 -0.41
C ASN A 68 -11.06 -9.25 0.58
N THR A 69 -11.64 -8.07 0.39
CA THR A 69 -12.90 -7.75 1.06
C THR A 69 -13.96 -8.66 0.44
N PRO A 70 -14.69 -9.48 1.21
CA PRO A 70 -15.90 -10.11 0.68
C PRO A 70 -16.80 -8.99 0.14
N ALA A 71 -17.37 -9.17 -1.06
CA ALA A 71 -18.45 -8.31 -1.48
C ALA A 71 -19.52 -8.34 -0.37
N LYS A 72 -19.91 -7.15 0.10
CA LYS A 72 -20.97 -7.01 1.11
C LYS A 72 -22.29 -7.55 0.55
#